data_AF-A0A502ETG0-F1
#
_entry.id   AF-A0A502ETG0-F1
#
_cell.length_a   1.000
_cell.length_b   1.000
_cell.length_c   1.000
_cell.angle_alpha   90.00
_cell.angle_beta   90.00
_cell.angle_gamma   90.00
#
_symmetry.space_group_name_H-M   'P 1'
#
loop_
_entity.id
_entity.type
_entity.pdbx_description
1 polymer ?
#
loop_
_entity_poly.entity_id
_entity_poly.type
_entity_poly.pdbx_seq_one_letter_code
_entity_poly.pdbx_strand_id
1 'polypeptide(L)'
;MYASVNISGNFNASADATAPVQRASYSKSSSPLQDNRPKSIGKKNQIEDLRNHNVRQLISKNLQEKSKSLNVTDPNPIQAKSNQPVVQRWLDPALLSNKGGDKRIKDLLHKALNYNSHRKGKTRTMRLNELNILQVSIMKWLDEYSVPDQNVSQNALWVKELMNDVQAEHQNLVKTSIQNNDDLPPVANFNTLKAEEQKQVTTIWHQLVKGTGNVHITEEENYTNTETKLAGSRIHEGFRFEVLAQFARLLETETGRNIVSHVNKDTKGEKPVTIKPGFAHPSQGAPAAVFAAGPTISNNSEKLTPLPVPLNQMFKGQKDANKKRENYKKQFIELDLKEIADNKLKATAIYNARKNNPKAKGLKIGDKYFLFGSGIGVNVTITRDIRDAEDHHTSRSVDENRNEIPAPNFITLGHELGHATHMLDGVSLNNSKVSDHLFPQVGVHGAEELKWSNMEEYGNIHSVENSIRKEYGMKERFGHINQSTVQWELLNKIINAFLPLCDLQPEDDRTAVNDLLGQAGNLSNEMKIPEARVAIKGAATSFTTHIHTVFPQFLASERGAIKTQLDDFKTHVNSAHADVLAKAEANIAQSIILINQANARIQAIPQPAPQQQGGFFSRLWPF
;
A
#
# COMPACT_ATOMS: atom_id res chain seq x y z
N MET A 1 44.87 35.23 -36.27
CA MET A 1 45.10 33.98 -37.02
C MET A 1 44.40 32.89 -36.24
N TYR A 2 43.28 32.26 -36.62
CA TYR A 2 42.59 32.07 -37.89
C TYR A 2 41.12 32.51 -37.81
N ALA A 3 40.55 32.76 -38.99
CA ALA A 3 39.28 33.44 -39.23
C ALA A 3 38.02 32.56 -39.08
N SER A 4 36.93 33.27 -38.83
CA SER A 4 35.52 32.89 -38.85
C SER A 4 35.00 32.40 -40.20
N VAL A 5 34.04 31.47 -40.19
CA VAL A 5 33.03 31.32 -41.25
C VAL A 5 31.66 31.07 -40.62
N ASN A 6 30.78 32.07 -40.73
CA ASN A 6 29.34 31.99 -40.52
C ASN A 6 28.68 31.53 -41.83
N ILE A 7 27.74 30.58 -41.77
CA ILE A 7 26.82 30.30 -42.88
C ILE A 7 25.39 30.38 -42.34
N SER A 8 24.74 31.50 -42.64
CA SER A 8 23.30 31.72 -42.55
C SER A 8 22.64 31.22 -43.84
N GLY A 9 21.64 30.34 -43.73
CA GLY A 9 20.81 29.91 -44.85
C GLY A 9 19.34 30.16 -44.57
N ASN A 10 18.81 31.27 -45.11
CA ASN A 10 17.38 31.54 -45.26
C ASN A 10 16.83 30.70 -46.42
N PHE A 11 15.70 30.01 -46.23
CA PHE A 11 14.85 29.55 -47.33
C PHE A 11 13.39 29.86 -47.00
N ASN A 12 12.83 30.81 -47.75
CA ASN A 12 11.40 31.01 -47.95
C ASN A 12 11.06 30.43 -49.33
N ALA A 13 10.03 29.59 -49.41
CA ALA A 13 9.21 29.44 -50.61
C ALA A 13 7.87 28.79 -50.26
N SER A 14 6.79 29.55 -50.49
CA SER A 14 5.41 29.09 -50.58
C SER A 14 5.16 28.38 -51.92
N ALA A 15 4.25 27.41 -51.96
CA ALA A 15 3.16 27.35 -52.96
C ALA A 15 2.20 26.18 -52.71
N ASP A 16 0.97 26.42 -53.17
CA ASP A 16 -0.31 25.75 -52.99
C ASP A 16 -0.49 24.31 -53.52
N ALA A 17 -1.46 23.66 -52.87
CA ALA A 17 -2.57 22.82 -53.35
C ALA A 17 -2.35 21.66 -54.35
N THR A 18 -2.85 20.47 -54.00
CA THR A 18 -3.89 19.74 -54.76
C THR A 18 -4.41 18.48 -54.05
N ALA A 19 -5.74 18.43 -53.93
CA ALA A 19 -6.69 17.31 -54.02
C ALA A 19 -6.68 16.09 -53.04
N PRO A 20 -7.88 15.62 -52.60
CA PRO A 20 -8.05 14.52 -51.66
C PRO A 20 -8.18 13.14 -52.34
N VAL A 21 -7.51 12.13 -51.78
CA VAL A 21 -7.68 10.73 -52.20
C VAL A 21 -8.82 10.07 -51.41
N GLN A 22 -9.89 9.71 -52.13
CA GLN A 22 -10.96 8.83 -51.67
C GLN A 22 -10.38 7.46 -51.25
N ARG A 23 -10.58 7.07 -49.99
CA ARG A 23 -10.36 5.68 -49.55
C ARG A 23 -11.62 4.86 -49.76
N ALA A 24 -11.53 3.88 -50.65
CA ALA A 24 -12.50 2.82 -50.83
C ALA A 24 -12.59 1.96 -49.55
N SER A 25 -13.81 1.84 -49.02
CA SER A 25 -14.20 0.91 -47.96
C SER A 25 -14.29 -0.51 -48.50
N TYR A 26 -13.36 -1.38 -48.09
CA TYR A 26 -13.51 -2.83 -48.24
C TYR A 26 -14.35 -3.38 -47.09
N SER A 27 -15.60 -3.76 -47.38
CA SER A 27 -16.40 -4.61 -46.51
C SER A 27 -15.95 -6.07 -46.70
N LYS A 28 -15.50 -6.72 -45.61
CA LYS A 28 -15.36 -8.18 -45.55
C LYS A 28 -16.49 -8.73 -44.70
N SER A 29 -17.33 -9.52 -45.35
CA SER A 29 -18.30 -10.40 -44.73
C SER A 29 -17.59 -11.47 -43.89
N SER A 30 -17.99 -11.60 -42.63
CA SER A 30 -17.63 -12.73 -41.77
C SER A 30 -18.89 -13.51 -41.46
N SER A 31 -18.97 -14.73 -41.97
CA SER A 31 -19.98 -15.72 -41.59
C SER A 31 -19.86 -16.11 -40.11
N PRO A 32 -20.97 -16.38 -39.40
CA PRO A 32 -20.93 -16.76 -37.99
C PRO A 32 -20.63 -18.26 -37.84
N LEU A 33 -19.59 -18.58 -37.06
CA LEU A 33 -19.37 -19.91 -36.51
C LEU A 33 -20.32 -20.12 -35.33
N GLN A 34 -21.15 -21.16 -35.41
CA GLN A 34 -22.02 -21.64 -34.34
C GLN A 34 -21.18 -22.22 -33.18
N ASP A 35 -21.33 -21.63 -31.99
CA ASP A 35 -20.76 -22.13 -30.73
C ASP A 35 -21.77 -23.09 -30.08
N ASN A 36 -21.52 -24.40 -30.19
CA ASN A 36 -22.31 -25.45 -29.54
C ASN A 36 -21.72 -25.75 -28.15
N ARG A 37 -22.06 -24.93 -27.15
CA ARG A 37 -21.85 -25.26 -25.73
C ARG A 37 -23.16 -25.27 -24.93
N PRO A 38 -23.34 -26.23 -24.00
CA PRO A 38 -24.59 -26.39 -23.27
C PRO A 38 -24.81 -25.25 -22.26
N LYS A 39 -25.95 -24.55 -22.39
CA LYS A 39 -26.46 -23.55 -21.45
C LYS A 39 -27.22 -24.24 -20.31
N SER A 40 -26.59 -24.50 -19.16
CA SER A 40 -27.35 -24.92 -17.97
C SER A 40 -26.71 -24.63 -16.60
N ILE A 41 -25.98 -23.52 -16.42
CA ILE A 41 -25.59 -23.04 -15.07
C ILE A 41 -25.60 -21.49 -15.04
N GLY A 42 -26.77 -20.87 -15.20
CA GLY A 42 -26.86 -19.40 -15.32
C GLY A 42 -27.96 -18.69 -14.51
N LYS A 43 -28.90 -19.42 -13.90
CA LYS A 43 -30.06 -18.79 -13.24
C LYS A 43 -29.94 -18.62 -11.72
N LYS A 44 -29.11 -19.40 -11.02
CA LYS A 44 -28.91 -19.25 -9.56
C LYS A 44 -28.06 -18.02 -9.20
N ASN A 45 -26.95 -17.79 -9.93
CA ASN A 45 -26.04 -16.67 -9.64
C ASN A 45 -26.67 -15.30 -9.91
N GLN A 46 -27.54 -15.17 -10.93
CA GLN A 46 -28.21 -13.89 -11.22
C GLN A 46 -29.20 -13.46 -10.12
N ILE A 47 -29.85 -14.41 -9.44
CA ILE A 47 -30.79 -14.11 -8.36
C ILE A 47 -30.02 -13.68 -7.10
N GLU A 48 -28.87 -14.29 -6.85
CA GLU A 48 -28.00 -13.94 -5.71
C GLU A 48 -27.32 -12.59 -5.91
N ASP A 49 -26.90 -12.27 -7.14
CA ASP A 49 -26.35 -10.96 -7.50
C ASP A 49 -27.41 -9.84 -7.39
N LEU A 50 -28.66 -10.08 -7.79
CA LEU A 50 -29.76 -9.13 -7.63
C LEU A 50 -30.14 -8.91 -6.16
N ARG A 51 -30.08 -9.96 -5.33
CA ARG A 51 -30.35 -9.86 -3.89
C ARG A 51 -29.26 -9.06 -3.18
N ASN A 52 -28.00 -9.31 -3.53
CA ASN A 52 -26.84 -8.58 -3.02
C ASN A 52 -26.82 -7.11 -3.48
N HIS A 53 -27.26 -6.82 -4.70
CA HIS A 53 -27.39 -5.45 -5.21
C HIS A 53 -28.44 -4.64 -4.43
N ASN A 54 -29.62 -5.23 -4.19
CA ASN A 54 -30.70 -4.56 -3.47
C ASN A 54 -30.39 -4.33 -1.99
N VAL A 55 -29.70 -5.29 -1.34
CA VAL A 55 -29.21 -5.12 0.05
C VAL A 55 -28.17 -3.99 0.13
N ARG A 56 -27.24 -3.90 -0.84
CA ARG A 56 -26.26 -2.80 -0.90
C ARG A 56 -26.92 -1.43 -1.10
N GLN A 57 -27.96 -1.35 -1.95
CA GLN A 57 -28.71 -0.10 -2.15
C GLN A 57 -29.47 0.33 -0.89
N LEU A 58 -30.08 -0.61 -0.17
CA LEU A 58 -30.83 -0.32 1.05
C LEU A 58 -29.90 0.13 2.20
N ILE A 59 -28.73 -0.51 2.33
CA ILE A 59 -27.70 -0.12 3.31
C ILE A 59 -27.14 1.26 2.97
N SER A 60 -26.84 1.54 1.71
CA SER A 60 -26.34 2.85 1.26
C SER A 60 -27.33 3.98 1.56
N LYS A 61 -28.63 3.75 1.31
CA LYS A 61 -29.69 4.72 1.60
C LYS A 61 -29.85 4.98 3.11
N ASN A 62 -29.81 3.92 3.93
CA ASN A 62 -29.86 4.07 5.39
C ASN A 62 -28.62 4.78 5.96
N LEU A 63 -27.43 4.59 5.36
CA LEU A 63 -26.22 5.30 5.75
C LEU A 63 -26.23 6.77 5.31
N GLN A 64 -26.83 7.10 4.17
CA GLN A 64 -27.04 8.50 3.75
C GLN A 64 -28.04 9.23 4.64
N GLU A 65 -29.09 8.56 5.12
CA GLU A 65 -30.05 9.15 6.06
C GLU A 65 -29.45 9.31 7.47
N LYS A 66 -28.55 8.39 7.89
CA LYS A 66 -27.85 8.46 9.18
C LYS A 66 -26.67 9.44 9.19
N SER A 67 -26.01 9.68 8.05
CA SER A 67 -24.96 10.71 7.91
C SER A 67 -25.53 12.12 7.84
N LYS A 68 -26.79 12.31 7.40
CA LYS A 68 -27.50 13.59 7.50
C LYS A 68 -27.90 13.96 8.94
N SER A 69 -27.99 12.99 9.86
CA SER A 69 -28.30 13.24 11.28
C SER A 69 -27.07 13.24 12.19
N LEU A 70 -25.92 12.78 11.70
CA LEU A 70 -24.63 12.90 12.35
C LEU A 70 -23.88 14.10 11.77
N ASN A 71 -24.18 15.30 12.28
CA ASN A 71 -23.19 16.38 12.33
C ASN A 71 -22.06 15.90 13.26
N VAL A 72 -21.20 15.02 12.74
CA VAL A 72 -19.89 14.76 13.31
C VAL A 72 -19.15 16.08 13.15
N THR A 73 -19.09 16.85 14.23
CA THR A 73 -18.00 17.79 14.43
C THR A 73 -16.72 17.01 14.16
N ASP A 74 -16.08 17.33 13.04
CA ASP A 74 -14.71 16.92 12.69
C ASP A 74 -13.91 16.83 13.99
N PRO A 75 -13.30 15.68 14.34
CA PRO A 75 -12.44 15.63 15.51
C PRO A 75 -11.31 16.62 15.23
N ASN A 76 -11.41 17.78 15.89
CA ASN A 76 -10.51 18.92 15.80
C ASN A 76 -9.16 18.52 15.20
N PRO A 77 -8.77 19.00 14.01
CA PRO A 77 -7.36 18.91 13.68
C PRO A 77 -6.67 19.66 14.80
N ILE A 78 -5.73 19.01 15.49
CA ILE A 78 -4.83 19.66 16.43
C ILE A 78 -3.93 20.59 15.59
N GLN A 79 -4.51 21.63 15.01
CA GLN A 79 -3.84 22.83 14.55
C GLN A 79 -3.65 23.70 15.80
N ALA A 80 -2.85 23.20 16.74
CA ALA A 80 -2.26 24.07 17.72
C ALA A 80 -1.35 25.04 16.96
N LYS A 81 -1.76 26.31 16.88
CA LYS A 81 -0.99 27.48 16.43
C LYS A 81 0.21 27.75 17.36
N SER A 82 1.03 26.74 17.60
CA SER A 82 2.27 26.88 18.33
C SER A 82 3.30 27.45 17.37
N ASN A 83 3.66 28.72 17.57
CA ASN A 83 4.86 29.32 16.94
C ASN A 83 6.17 28.65 17.40
N GLN A 84 6.11 27.64 18.27
CA GLN A 84 7.30 26.87 18.62
C GLN A 84 7.65 25.88 17.50
N PRO A 85 8.95 25.76 17.16
CA PRO A 85 9.50 24.65 16.39
C PRO A 85 8.82 23.32 16.69
N VAL A 86 8.52 22.56 15.64
CA VAL A 86 7.72 21.34 15.71
C VAL A 86 8.28 20.34 16.75
N VAL A 87 9.59 20.16 16.80
CA VAL A 87 10.29 19.27 17.76
C VAL A 87 10.25 19.79 19.22
N GLN A 88 9.93 21.05 19.45
CA GLN A 88 9.95 21.67 20.79
C GLN A 88 8.78 21.20 21.66
N ARG A 89 7.69 20.71 21.06
CA ARG A 89 6.55 20.09 21.77
C ARG A 89 6.95 18.88 22.62
N TRP A 90 8.04 18.20 22.26
CA TRP A 90 8.52 16.99 22.94
C TRP A 90 9.47 17.25 24.10
N LEU A 91 9.77 18.52 24.40
CA LEU A 91 10.61 18.89 25.52
C LEU A 91 9.87 18.92 26.86
N ASP A 92 8.57 18.57 26.90
CA ASP A 92 7.80 18.51 28.14
C ASP A 92 8.31 17.34 29.02
N PRO A 93 8.96 17.63 30.16
CA PRO A 93 9.45 16.59 31.07
C PRO A 93 8.35 15.70 31.65
N ALA A 94 7.10 16.17 31.66
CA ALA A 94 5.95 15.38 32.11
C ALA A 94 5.62 14.22 31.15
N LEU A 95 5.89 14.37 29.84
CA LEU A 95 5.81 13.28 28.87
C LEU A 95 6.92 12.24 29.08
N LEU A 96 7.96 12.58 29.84
CA LEU A 96 9.16 11.76 30.08
C LEU A 96 9.11 10.99 31.40
N SER A 97 8.48 11.55 32.44
CA SER A 97 8.38 10.92 33.76
C SER A 97 7.45 9.70 33.79
N ASN A 98 6.51 9.60 32.83
CA ASN A 98 5.48 8.56 32.80
C ASN A 98 5.69 7.46 31.74
N LYS A 99 6.66 7.58 30.83
CA LYS A 99 6.88 6.61 29.74
C LYS A 99 7.95 5.58 30.13
N GLY A 100 7.47 4.55 30.84
CA GLY A 100 8.28 3.52 31.47
C GLY A 100 9.30 2.79 30.57
N GLY A 101 10.44 2.48 31.19
CA GLY A 101 11.24 1.28 30.92
C GLY A 101 12.13 1.22 29.68
N ASP A 102 11.70 1.71 28.52
CA ASP A 102 12.48 1.52 27.28
C ASP A 102 13.66 2.50 27.20
N LYS A 103 14.86 1.99 27.48
CA LYS A 103 16.11 2.76 27.43
C LYS A 103 16.35 3.39 26.04
N ARG A 104 15.80 2.82 24.97
CA ARG A 104 15.99 3.34 23.61
C ARG A 104 15.19 4.62 23.37
N ILE A 105 14.05 4.80 24.04
CA ILE A 105 13.28 6.07 24.00
C ILE A 105 14.12 7.21 24.59
N LYS A 106 14.91 6.93 25.63
CA LYS A 106 15.81 7.93 26.22
C LYS A 106 16.89 8.41 25.25
N ASP A 107 17.40 7.52 24.40
CA ASP A 107 18.37 7.89 23.36
C ASP A 107 17.72 8.78 22.28
N LEU A 108 16.52 8.43 21.80
CA LEU A 108 15.77 9.27 20.85
C LEU A 108 15.50 10.66 21.43
N LEU A 109 15.09 10.72 22.68
CA LEU A 109 14.90 11.97 23.39
C LEU A 109 16.20 12.78 23.47
N HIS A 110 17.32 12.15 23.85
CA HIS A 110 18.59 12.84 23.95
C HIS A 110 19.00 13.45 22.59
N LYS A 111 18.78 12.72 21.49
CA LYS A 111 19.01 13.24 20.13
C LYS A 111 18.08 14.40 19.79
N ALA A 112 16.80 14.33 20.15
CA ALA A 112 15.84 15.43 19.95
C ALA A 112 16.19 16.68 20.79
N LEU A 113 16.62 16.49 22.04
CA LEU A 113 17.14 17.55 22.92
C LEU A 113 18.40 18.20 22.34
N ASN A 114 19.33 17.37 21.83
CA ASN A 114 20.57 17.86 21.22
C ASN A 114 20.29 18.65 19.95
N TYR A 115 19.35 18.20 19.12
CA TYR A 115 18.90 18.95 17.94
C TYR A 115 18.35 20.34 18.34
N ASN A 116 17.49 20.39 19.36
CA ASN A 116 16.84 21.62 19.80
C ASN A 116 17.78 22.61 20.49
N SER A 117 18.57 22.15 21.47
CA SER A 117 19.46 22.98 22.30
C SER A 117 20.47 23.78 21.49
N HIS A 118 20.87 23.25 20.35
CA HIS A 118 21.88 23.87 19.50
C HIS A 118 21.32 24.50 18.22
N ARG A 119 19.99 24.64 18.10
CA ARG A 119 19.38 25.23 16.89
C ARG A 119 19.87 26.65 16.64
N LYS A 120 20.11 27.44 17.69
CA LYS A 120 20.69 28.78 17.59
C LYS A 120 22.19 28.67 17.30
N GLY A 121 22.64 29.29 16.21
CA GLY A 121 24.05 29.33 15.81
C GLY A 121 24.52 28.20 14.88
N LYS A 122 23.69 27.16 14.65
CA LYS A 122 23.98 26.12 13.64
C LYS A 122 23.61 26.57 12.24
N THR A 123 24.44 26.20 11.27
CA THR A 123 24.09 26.32 9.85
C THR A 123 22.94 25.39 9.52
N ARG A 124 22.21 25.69 8.43
CA ARG A 124 21.14 24.81 7.94
C ARG A 124 21.64 23.41 7.61
N THR A 125 22.84 23.27 7.04
CA THR A 125 23.48 21.98 6.78
C THR A 125 23.68 21.19 8.07
N MET A 126 24.24 21.80 9.13
CA MET A 126 24.39 21.10 10.42
C MET A 126 23.04 20.64 10.98
N ARG A 127 22.00 21.47 10.86
CA ARG A 127 20.65 21.11 11.29
C ARG A 127 20.09 19.94 10.48
N LEU A 128 20.25 19.92 9.16
CA LEU A 128 19.81 18.79 8.32
C LEU A 128 20.52 17.49 8.72
N ASN A 129 21.84 17.54 8.92
CA ASN A 129 22.63 16.37 9.34
C ASN A 129 22.13 15.78 10.67
N GLU A 130 21.88 16.63 11.66
CA GLU A 130 21.39 16.19 12.97
C GLU A 130 19.95 15.70 12.95
N LEU A 131 19.10 16.36 12.14
CA LEU A 131 17.73 15.94 11.94
C LEU A 131 17.67 14.55 11.28
N ASN A 132 18.58 14.28 10.33
CA ASN A 132 18.69 12.97 9.70
C ASN A 132 19.17 11.89 10.69
N ILE A 133 20.15 12.20 11.54
CA ILE A 133 20.59 11.27 12.62
C ILE A 133 19.40 10.89 13.51
N LEU A 134 18.57 11.87 13.88
CA LEU A 134 17.35 11.63 14.64
C LEU A 134 16.34 10.79 13.83
N GLN A 135 16.09 11.12 12.56
CA GLN A 135 15.19 10.38 11.67
C GLN A 135 15.60 8.89 11.55
N VAL A 136 16.87 8.61 11.26
CA VAL A 136 17.42 7.25 11.18
C VAL A 136 17.22 6.50 12.49
N SER A 137 17.47 7.16 13.62
CA SER A 137 17.30 6.55 14.94
C SER A 137 15.84 6.21 15.24
N ILE A 138 14.91 7.08 14.85
CA ILE A 138 13.46 6.85 14.97
C ILE A 138 13.03 5.65 14.12
N MET A 139 13.43 5.61 12.85
CA MET A 139 13.10 4.49 11.95
C MET A 139 13.64 3.17 12.47
N LYS A 140 14.90 3.15 12.93
CA LYS A 140 15.50 1.96 13.56
C LYS A 140 14.72 1.52 14.80
N TRP A 141 14.31 2.45 15.66
CA TRP A 141 13.50 2.11 16.83
C TRP A 141 12.17 1.46 16.43
N LEU A 142 11.47 2.03 15.45
CA LEU A 142 10.19 1.51 14.96
C LEU A 142 10.37 0.12 14.33
N ASP A 143 11.42 -0.11 13.56
CA ASP A 143 11.73 -1.42 12.99
C ASP A 143 12.03 -2.48 14.07
N GLU A 144 12.79 -2.11 15.10
CA GLU A 144 13.08 -2.99 16.23
C GLU A 144 11.83 -3.25 17.10
N TYR A 145 10.87 -2.33 17.11
CA TYR A 145 9.58 -2.52 17.77
C TYR A 145 8.68 -3.47 16.97
N SER A 146 9.07 -4.74 17.00
CA SER A 146 8.56 -5.82 16.14
C SER A 146 7.17 -6.29 16.57
N VAL A 147 6.14 -5.55 16.16
CA VAL A 147 4.73 -5.90 16.36
C VAL A 147 3.90 -5.67 15.09
N PRO A 148 2.88 -6.50 14.82
CA PRO A 148 1.92 -6.29 13.73
C PRO A 148 1.14 -4.97 13.74
N ASP A 149 0.96 -4.32 14.90
CA ASP A 149 0.27 -3.04 15.00
C ASP A 149 0.91 -2.14 16.06
N GLN A 150 1.69 -1.17 15.63
CA GLN A 150 2.36 -0.24 16.51
C GLN A 150 1.38 0.78 17.14
N ASN A 151 0.18 0.97 16.59
CA ASN A 151 -0.77 1.99 17.09
C ASN A 151 -1.40 1.63 18.45
N VAL A 152 -1.25 0.39 18.91
CA VAL A 152 -1.76 -0.01 20.23
C VAL A 152 -0.77 0.27 21.36
N SER A 153 0.43 0.75 21.04
CA SER A 153 1.48 1.10 22.01
C SER A 153 1.64 2.61 22.14
N GLN A 154 1.44 3.13 23.35
CA GLN A 154 1.64 4.55 23.66
C GLN A 154 3.08 5.03 23.40
N ASN A 155 4.06 4.14 23.56
CA ASN A 155 5.45 4.43 23.24
C ASN A 155 5.66 4.53 21.73
N ALA A 156 5.10 3.61 20.95
CA ALA A 156 5.25 3.65 19.51
C ALA A 156 4.45 4.81 18.88
N LEU A 157 3.24 5.09 19.36
CA LEU A 157 2.48 6.29 18.97
C LEU A 157 3.30 7.57 19.17
N TRP A 158 3.97 7.69 20.33
CA TRP A 158 4.86 8.82 20.58
C TRP A 158 6.04 8.91 19.61
N VAL A 159 6.70 7.78 19.32
CA VAL A 159 7.81 7.75 18.36
C VAL A 159 7.33 8.12 16.95
N LYS A 160 6.13 7.68 16.56
CA LYS A 160 5.48 8.04 15.28
C LYS A 160 5.15 9.53 15.21
N GLU A 161 4.61 10.10 16.27
CA GLU A 161 4.37 11.55 16.34
C GLU A 161 5.69 12.33 16.23
N LEU A 162 6.77 11.87 16.89
CA LEU A 162 8.10 12.45 16.74
C LEU A 162 8.62 12.32 15.28
N MET A 163 8.36 11.20 14.60
CA MET A 163 8.72 11.01 13.18
C MET A 163 8.03 12.03 12.28
N ASN A 164 6.72 12.23 12.47
CA ASN A 164 5.93 13.22 11.74
C ASN A 164 6.43 14.65 11.98
N ASP A 165 6.91 14.91 13.20
CA ASP A 165 7.46 16.21 13.58
C ASP A 165 8.85 16.47 12.97
N VAL A 166 9.68 15.42 12.88
CA VAL A 166 10.96 15.44 12.16
C VAL A 166 10.74 15.68 10.66
N GLN A 167 9.73 15.02 10.06
CA GLN A 167 9.33 15.25 8.67
C GLN A 167 8.97 16.72 8.42
N ALA A 168 8.13 17.32 9.26
CA ALA A 168 7.70 18.71 9.11
C ALA A 168 8.86 19.70 9.27
N GLU A 169 9.78 19.49 10.22
CA GLU A 169 10.97 20.32 10.36
C GLU A 169 11.90 20.20 9.14
N HIS A 170 12.05 18.99 8.57
CA HIS A 170 12.83 18.77 7.36
C HIS A 170 12.23 19.53 6.16
N GLN A 171 10.91 19.42 5.96
CA GLN A 171 10.18 20.17 4.93
C GLN A 171 10.38 21.69 5.08
N ASN A 172 10.33 22.21 6.30
CA ASN A 172 10.57 23.63 6.57
C ASN A 172 12.01 24.07 6.23
N LEU A 173 13.02 23.26 6.54
CA LEU A 173 14.42 23.52 6.19
C LEU A 173 14.62 23.55 4.67
N VAL A 174 14.01 22.61 3.94
CA VAL A 174 14.06 22.55 2.48
C VAL A 174 13.33 23.75 1.85
N LYS A 175 12.14 24.08 2.34
CA LYS A 175 11.38 25.26 1.89
C LYS A 175 12.19 26.54 2.07
N THR A 176 12.79 26.73 3.25
CA THR A 176 13.67 27.87 3.52
C THR A 176 14.86 27.90 2.57
N SER A 177 15.45 26.74 2.29
CA SER A 177 16.56 26.60 1.34
C SER A 177 16.22 27.10 -0.07
N ILE A 178 15.02 26.75 -0.54
CA ILE A 178 14.55 27.12 -1.88
C ILE A 178 14.21 28.61 -1.92
N GLN A 179 13.52 29.12 -0.90
CA GLN A 179 13.14 30.53 -0.82
C GLN A 179 14.35 31.46 -0.76
N ASN A 180 15.44 31.03 -0.13
CA ASN A 180 16.70 31.78 -0.09
C ASN A 180 17.58 31.58 -1.32
N ASN A 181 17.16 30.75 -2.29
CA ASN A 181 17.94 30.38 -3.48
C ASN A 181 19.37 29.93 -3.12
N ASP A 182 19.49 29.04 -2.14
CA ASP A 182 20.79 28.55 -1.72
C ASP A 182 21.45 27.67 -2.79
N ASP A 183 22.76 27.87 -2.99
CA ASP A 183 23.54 27.10 -3.97
C ASP A 183 23.69 25.63 -3.56
N LEU A 184 23.84 25.38 -2.26
CA LEU A 184 24.02 24.04 -1.71
C LEU A 184 22.67 23.31 -1.55
N PRO A 185 22.54 22.09 -2.07
CA PRO A 185 21.32 21.31 -1.91
C PRO A 185 21.10 20.93 -0.43
N PRO A 186 19.86 20.96 0.08
CA PRO A 186 19.54 20.66 1.47
C PRO A 186 19.52 19.14 1.74
N VAL A 187 20.67 18.48 1.57
CA VAL A 187 20.86 17.02 1.72
C VAL A 187 21.79 16.74 2.93
N ALA A 188 21.35 15.94 3.89
CA ALA A 188 21.97 15.77 5.22
C ALA A 188 23.35 15.08 5.25
N ASN A 189 23.85 14.59 4.12
CA ASN A 189 25.18 14.01 3.98
C ASN A 189 25.94 14.58 2.78
N PHE A 190 25.51 15.72 2.23
CA PHE A 190 26.09 16.30 1.03
C PHE A 190 27.61 16.47 1.12
N ASN A 191 28.09 17.00 2.25
CA ASN A 191 29.52 17.27 2.46
C ASN A 191 30.37 16.01 2.63
N THR A 192 29.76 14.83 2.82
CA THR A 192 30.48 13.55 2.92
C THR A 192 30.57 12.83 1.57
N LEU A 193 29.84 13.30 0.56
CA LEU A 193 29.89 12.75 -0.79
C LEU A 193 31.21 13.12 -1.48
N LYS A 194 31.62 12.32 -2.47
CA LYS A 194 32.75 12.66 -3.34
C LYS A 194 32.42 13.90 -4.18
N ALA A 195 33.43 14.65 -4.65
CA ALA A 195 33.22 15.90 -5.37
C ALA A 195 32.35 15.73 -6.65
N GLU A 196 32.49 14.61 -7.32
CA GLU A 196 31.76 14.22 -8.53
C GLU A 196 30.28 13.97 -8.21
N GLU A 197 30.02 13.28 -7.10
CA GLU A 197 28.66 13.05 -6.59
C GLU A 197 28.03 14.35 -6.09
N GLN A 198 28.78 15.20 -5.40
CA GLN A 198 28.32 16.54 -4.99
C GLN A 198 27.88 17.35 -6.21
N LYS A 199 28.70 17.39 -7.28
CA LYS A 199 28.36 18.07 -8.52
C LYS A 199 27.09 17.50 -9.18
N GLN A 200 26.97 16.17 -9.21
CA GLN A 200 25.78 15.50 -9.76
C GLN A 200 24.52 15.86 -8.95
N VAL A 201 24.58 15.76 -7.61
CA VAL A 201 23.46 16.09 -6.73
C VAL A 201 23.07 17.55 -6.84
N THR A 202 24.03 18.49 -6.88
CA THR A 202 23.74 19.91 -7.09
C THR A 202 23.04 20.15 -8.44
N THR A 203 23.51 19.49 -9.51
CA THR A 203 22.89 19.60 -10.84
C THR A 203 21.45 19.10 -10.83
N ILE A 204 21.23 17.90 -10.28
CA ILE A 204 19.89 17.31 -10.14
C ILE A 204 18.98 18.21 -9.31
N TRP A 205 19.46 18.68 -8.16
CA TRP A 205 18.68 19.55 -7.26
C TRP A 205 18.24 20.83 -7.95
N HIS A 206 19.16 21.53 -8.63
CA HIS A 206 18.83 22.75 -9.36
C HIS A 206 17.83 22.49 -10.49
N GLN A 207 17.94 21.36 -11.19
CA GLN A 207 16.98 20.98 -12.22
C GLN A 207 15.58 20.72 -11.64
N LEU A 208 15.48 20.03 -10.51
CA LEU A 208 14.21 19.78 -9.82
C LEU A 208 13.57 21.09 -9.33
N VAL A 209 14.35 21.95 -8.66
CA VAL A 209 13.88 23.24 -8.13
C VAL A 209 13.46 24.19 -9.23
N LYS A 210 14.15 24.22 -10.38
CA LYS A 210 13.81 25.09 -11.52
C LYS A 210 12.81 24.46 -12.48
N GLY A 211 12.54 23.15 -12.37
CA GLY A 211 11.70 22.41 -13.31
C GLY A 211 12.30 22.29 -14.71
N THR A 212 13.63 22.37 -14.84
CA THR A 212 14.34 22.31 -16.13
C THR A 212 14.81 20.89 -16.49
N GLY A 213 14.61 19.93 -15.59
CA GLY A 213 14.84 18.52 -15.88
C GLY A 213 13.60 17.84 -16.45
N ASN A 214 13.65 16.51 -16.58
CA ASN A 214 12.52 15.72 -17.06
C ASN A 214 11.44 15.47 -16.00
N VAL A 215 11.75 15.72 -14.73
CA VAL A 215 10.77 15.67 -13.64
C VAL A 215 10.04 16.99 -13.52
N HIS A 216 8.71 16.94 -13.58
CA HIS A 216 7.81 18.07 -13.38
C HIS A 216 6.96 17.83 -12.14
N ILE A 217 6.76 18.85 -11.31
CA ILE A 217 5.91 18.75 -10.11
C ILE A 217 4.74 19.70 -10.32
N THR A 218 3.53 19.16 -10.33
CA THR A 218 2.28 19.95 -10.42
C THR A 218 1.59 19.98 -9.06
N GLU A 219 1.06 21.15 -8.70
CA GLU A 219 0.18 21.31 -7.53
C GLU A 219 -1.30 21.21 -7.91
N GLU A 220 -1.61 21.21 -9.21
CA GLU A 220 -2.97 21.06 -9.71
C GLU A 220 -3.32 19.58 -9.88
N GLU A 221 -4.44 19.20 -9.29
CA GLU A 221 -5.05 17.89 -9.39
C GLU A 221 -6.34 17.97 -10.20
N ASN A 222 -6.33 17.38 -11.39
CA ASN A 222 -7.53 17.25 -12.21
C ASN A 222 -8.12 15.83 -12.06
N TYR A 223 -9.42 15.72 -11.77
CA TYR A 223 -10.09 14.44 -11.58
C TYR A 223 -11.53 14.45 -12.10
N THR A 224 -12.05 13.27 -12.40
CA THR A 224 -13.48 13.07 -12.67
C THR A 224 -14.13 12.43 -11.47
N ASN A 225 -15.08 13.12 -10.85
CA ASN A 225 -15.83 12.57 -9.74
C ASN A 225 -16.60 11.32 -10.19
N THR A 226 -16.45 10.22 -9.47
CA THR A 226 -17.03 8.93 -9.89
C THR A 226 -18.55 8.89 -9.79
N GLU A 227 -19.12 9.60 -8.83
CA GLU A 227 -20.57 9.66 -8.59
C GLU A 227 -21.25 10.61 -9.57
N THR A 228 -20.73 11.83 -9.69
CA THR A 228 -21.35 12.89 -10.50
C THR A 228 -20.91 12.86 -11.97
N LYS A 229 -19.82 12.15 -12.29
CA LYS A 229 -19.15 12.15 -13.60
C LYS A 229 -18.66 13.53 -14.06
N LEU A 230 -18.63 14.52 -13.17
CA LEU A 230 -18.16 15.86 -13.49
C LEU A 230 -16.64 15.96 -13.29
N ALA A 231 -15.99 16.70 -14.17
CA ALA A 231 -14.59 17.10 -13.99
C ALA A 231 -14.49 18.11 -12.84
N GLY A 232 -13.48 17.93 -11.99
CA GLY A 232 -13.11 18.85 -10.92
C GLY A 232 -11.60 19.07 -10.91
N SER A 233 -11.19 20.19 -10.32
CA SER A 233 -9.78 20.51 -10.09
C SER A 233 -9.58 20.96 -8.64
N ARG A 234 -8.44 20.61 -8.05
CA ARG A 234 -7.99 21.06 -6.72
C ARG A 234 -6.56 21.57 -6.83
N ILE A 235 -6.28 22.67 -6.13
CA ILE A 235 -4.92 23.22 -6.01
C ILE A 235 -4.38 22.84 -4.64
N HIS A 236 -3.21 22.19 -4.65
CA HIS A 236 -2.54 21.69 -3.47
C HIS A 236 -1.36 22.60 -3.09
N GLU A 237 -1.66 23.80 -2.57
CA GLU A 237 -0.65 24.82 -2.25
C GLU A 237 0.44 24.28 -1.32
N GLY A 238 1.69 24.27 -1.78
CA GLY A 238 2.84 23.83 -0.98
C GLY A 238 3.26 22.38 -1.24
N PHE A 239 2.47 21.60 -2.00
CA PHE A 239 2.82 20.25 -2.43
C PHE A 239 4.18 20.20 -3.11
N ARG A 240 4.54 21.24 -3.89
CA ARG A 240 5.86 21.32 -4.52
C ARG A 240 6.99 21.26 -3.50
N PHE A 241 6.88 21.97 -2.38
CA PHE A 241 7.91 21.97 -1.34
C PHE A 241 7.98 20.63 -0.61
N GLU A 242 6.82 20.00 -0.38
CA GLU A 242 6.74 18.68 0.26
C GLU A 242 7.42 17.60 -0.59
N VAL A 243 7.15 17.57 -1.91
CA VAL A 243 7.81 16.66 -2.85
C VAL A 243 9.31 16.93 -2.96
N LEU A 244 9.72 18.20 -3.06
CA LEU A 244 11.15 18.55 -3.09
C LEU A 244 11.87 18.13 -1.80
N ALA A 245 11.19 18.15 -0.65
CA ALA A 245 11.74 17.61 0.59
C ALA A 245 11.88 16.08 0.56
N GLN A 246 10.99 15.35 -0.12
CA GLN A 246 11.17 13.91 -0.35
C GLN A 246 12.36 13.60 -1.27
N PHE A 247 12.53 14.38 -2.35
CA PHE A 247 13.70 14.27 -3.22
C PHE A 247 15.00 14.53 -2.47
N ALA A 248 15.05 15.55 -1.60
CA ALA A 248 16.22 15.82 -0.78
C ALA A 248 16.63 14.60 0.07
N ARG A 249 15.67 13.92 0.70
CA ARG A 249 15.91 12.69 1.48
C ARG A 249 16.33 11.50 0.59
N LEU A 250 15.73 11.36 -0.60
CA LEU A 250 16.16 10.34 -1.56
C LEU A 250 17.63 10.51 -2.00
N LEU A 251 18.05 11.76 -2.24
CA LEU A 251 19.41 12.08 -2.69
C LEU A 251 20.49 11.79 -1.62
N GLU A 252 20.10 11.52 -0.37
CA GLU A 252 21.01 11.04 0.68
C GLU A 252 21.55 9.63 0.37
N THR A 253 20.80 8.83 -0.40
CA THR A 253 21.12 7.43 -0.74
C THR A 253 21.73 7.31 -2.13
N GLU A 254 22.65 6.37 -2.33
CA GLU A 254 23.19 6.02 -3.65
C GLU A 254 22.08 5.52 -4.58
N THR A 255 21.23 4.61 -4.11
CA THR A 255 20.08 4.12 -4.89
C THR A 255 19.15 5.26 -5.29
N GLY A 256 18.81 6.16 -4.36
CA GLY A 256 17.98 7.33 -4.65
C GLY A 256 18.64 8.29 -5.63
N ARG A 257 19.94 8.59 -5.50
CA ARG A 257 20.69 9.40 -6.49
C ARG A 257 20.64 8.78 -7.88
N ASN A 258 20.83 7.47 -7.99
CA ASN A 258 20.81 6.76 -9.27
C ASN A 258 19.43 6.84 -9.95
N ILE A 259 18.35 6.61 -9.20
CA ILE A 259 16.98 6.66 -9.71
C ILE A 259 16.60 8.08 -10.11
N VAL A 260 16.82 9.06 -9.22
CA VAL A 260 16.48 10.47 -9.50
C VAL A 260 17.28 10.98 -10.70
N SER A 261 18.56 10.61 -10.82
CA SER A 261 19.38 10.95 -11.98
C SER A 261 18.84 10.34 -13.28
N HIS A 262 18.26 9.13 -13.23
CA HIS A 262 17.71 8.45 -14.39
C HIS A 262 16.40 9.10 -14.85
N VAL A 263 15.44 9.27 -13.93
CA VAL A 263 14.12 9.85 -14.25
C VAL A 263 14.18 11.32 -14.64
N ASN A 264 15.17 12.07 -14.10
CA ASN A 264 15.34 13.49 -14.38
C ASN A 264 16.21 13.79 -15.61
N LYS A 265 16.79 12.75 -16.24
CA LYS A 265 17.59 12.89 -17.45
C LYS A 265 16.75 13.54 -18.56
N ASP A 266 17.27 14.60 -19.17
CA ASP A 266 16.58 15.35 -20.23
C ASP A 266 16.17 14.43 -21.39
N THR A 267 14.86 14.33 -21.61
CA THR A 267 14.25 13.58 -22.72
C THR A 267 13.79 14.49 -23.86
N LYS A 268 14.14 15.78 -23.81
CA LYS A 268 13.62 16.83 -24.71
C LYS A 268 12.09 16.89 -24.74
N GLY A 269 11.46 16.53 -23.62
CA GLY A 269 10.01 16.53 -23.44
C GLY A 269 9.28 15.32 -24.02
N GLU A 270 9.97 14.30 -24.55
CA GLU A 270 9.31 13.14 -25.15
C GLU A 270 8.68 12.20 -24.11
N LYS A 271 9.29 12.09 -22.91
CA LYS A 271 8.85 11.18 -21.85
C LYS A 271 8.92 11.85 -20.47
N PRO A 272 8.10 12.87 -20.22
CA PRO A 272 8.12 13.59 -18.94
C PRO A 272 7.74 12.67 -17.78
N VAL A 273 8.30 12.92 -16.60
CA VAL A 273 7.85 12.33 -15.34
C VAL A 273 7.15 13.41 -14.53
N THR A 274 5.83 13.31 -14.41
CA THR A 274 5.03 14.30 -13.67
C THR A 274 4.70 13.76 -12.28
N ILE A 275 5.19 14.41 -11.23
CA ILE A 275 4.78 14.16 -9.85
C ILE A 275 3.54 15.00 -9.56
N LYS A 276 2.45 14.36 -9.14
CA LYS A 276 1.18 15.01 -8.82
C LYS A 276 0.64 14.57 -7.45
N PRO A 277 -0.19 15.39 -6.80
CA PRO A 277 -0.86 14.99 -5.57
C PRO A 277 -1.84 13.83 -5.84
N GLY A 278 -1.97 12.95 -4.86
CA GLY A 278 -2.95 11.86 -4.84
C GLY A 278 -4.01 12.04 -3.77
N PHE A 279 -5.11 11.30 -3.93
CA PHE A 279 -6.18 11.24 -2.95
C PHE A 279 -5.79 10.36 -1.77
N ALA A 280 -6.05 10.84 -0.56
CA ALA A 280 -5.84 10.07 0.66
C ALA A 280 -6.94 9.04 0.88
N HIS A 281 -8.19 9.33 0.47
CA HIS A 281 -9.32 8.45 0.76
C HIS A 281 -10.31 8.30 -0.39
N PRO A 282 -10.85 7.08 -0.61
CA PRO A 282 -11.95 6.82 -1.53
C PRO A 282 -13.12 7.80 -1.45
N SER A 283 -13.44 8.23 -0.22
CA SER A 283 -14.52 9.18 0.09
C SER A 283 -14.32 10.57 -0.49
N GLN A 284 -13.12 10.91 -1.00
CA GLN A 284 -12.84 12.18 -1.65
C GLN A 284 -13.40 12.27 -3.09
N GLY A 285 -14.10 11.23 -3.56
CA GLY A 285 -14.90 11.23 -4.78
C GLY A 285 -14.15 10.84 -6.06
N ALA A 286 -12.89 10.45 -5.97
CA ALA A 286 -12.11 9.96 -7.11
C ALA A 286 -12.41 8.47 -7.44
N PRO A 287 -11.88 7.92 -8.54
CA PRO A 287 -11.91 6.49 -8.83
C PRO A 287 -10.89 5.68 -8.02
N ALA A 288 -11.23 4.43 -7.67
CA ALA A 288 -10.35 3.42 -7.03
C ALA A 288 -8.88 3.50 -7.51
N ALA A 289 -8.71 3.60 -8.82
CA ALA A 289 -7.42 3.64 -9.51
C ALA A 289 -6.58 4.92 -9.30
N VAL A 290 -7.11 5.94 -8.61
CA VAL A 290 -6.43 7.22 -8.30
C VAL A 290 -6.12 7.34 -6.80
N PHE A 291 -6.55 6.37 -5.97
CA PHE A 291 -6.39 6.39 -4.51
C PHE A 291 -5.10 5.74 -3.99
N ALA A 292 -4.09 5.62 -4.83
CA ALA A 292 -2.81 5.07 -4.44
C ALA A 292 -1.67 5.88 -5.03
N ALA A 293 -0.56 5.96 -4.30
CA ALA A 293 0.72 6.24 -4.92
C ALA A 293 0.91 5.19 -6.04
N GLY A 294 1.26 5.66 -7.22
CA GLY A 294 1.21 4.80 -8.40
C GLY A 294 1.40 5.56 -9.71
N PRO A 295 2.04 4.93 -10.70
CA PRO A 295 2.01 5.43 -12.06
C PRO A 295 0.66 5.19 -12.74
N THR A 296 0.06 6.21 -13.36
CA THR A 296 -1.11 5.99 -14.25
C THR A 296 -0.69 5.55 -15.65
N ILE A 297 -1.26 4.45 -16.13
CA ILE A 297 -0.89 3.76 -17.38
C ILE A 297 -1.94 3.97 -18.49
N SER A 298 -1.53 4.01 -19.77
CA SER A 298 -2.48 4.01 -20.90
C SER A 298 -2.20 3.08 -22.09
N ASN A 299 -1.08 2.33 -22.19
CA ASN A 299 -0.83 1.49 -23.38
C ASN A 299 0.22 0.35 -23.21
N ASN A 300 0.52 -0.40 -24.27
CA ASN A 300 1.52 -1.48 -24.24
C ASN A 300 2.97 -0.98 -24.37
N SER A 301 3.21 0.30 -24.66
CA SER A 301 4.55 0.83 -24.96
C SER A 301 5.47 0.90 -23.75
N GLU A 302 4.94 0.83 -22.53
CA GLU A 302 5.76 0.87 -21.31
C GLU A 302 6.22 -0.50 -20.80
N LYS A 303 5.63 -1.58 -21.33
CA LYS A 303 5.73 -2.92 -20.73
C LYS A 303 6.67 -3.83 -21.51
N LEU A 304 7.32 -4.72 -20.77
CA LEU A 304 7.85 -5.94 -21.33
C LEU A 304 6.66 -6.77 -21.86
N THR A 305 6.75 -7.30 -23.08
CA THR A 305 5.65 -8.08 -23.68
C THR A 305 6.16 -9.38 -24.27
N PRO A 306 5.46 -10.52 -24.09
CA PRO A 306 5.82 -11.75 -24.80
C PRO A 306 5.76 -11.52 -26.31
N LEU A 307 6.64 -12.18 -27.05
CA LEU A 307 6.63 -12.11 -28.51
C LEU A 307 5.23 -12.52 -29.03
N PRO A 308 4.58 -11.70 -29.88
CA PRO A 308 3.17 -11.91 -30.24
C PRO A 308 2.93 -13.18 -31.05
N VAL A 309 3.96 -13.66 -31.75
CA VAL A 309 3.98 -14.96 -32.43
C VAL A 309 5.26 -15.69 -32.05
N PRO A 310 5.21 -17.02 -31.84
CA PRO A 310 6.40 -17.82 -31.65
C PRO A 310 7.41 -17.59 -32.78
N LEU A 311 8.71 -17.56 -32.47
CA LEU A 311 9.76 -17.36 -33.47
C LEU A 311 9.68 -18.37 -34.62
N ASN A 312 9.21 -19.60 -34.34
CA ASN A 312 9.07 -20.62 -35.36
C ASN A 312 7.97 -20.34 -36.41
N GLN A 313 7.02 -19.48 -36.05
CA GLN A 313 5.98 -18.98 -36.95
C GLN A 313 6.37 -17.61 -37.55
N MET A 314 7.25 -16.87 -36.86
CA MET A 314 7.84 -15.65 -37.39
C MET A 314 8.64 -15.98 -38.66
N PHE A 315 8.34 -15.23 -39.74
CA PHE A 315 8.88 -15.41 -41.09
C PHE A 315 8.43 -16.68 -41.83
N LYS A 316 7.43 -17.43 -41.34
CA LYS A 316 6.89 -18.60 -42.06
C LYS A 316 6.44 -18.19 -43.48
N GLY A 317 6.85 -18.93 -44.49
CA GLY A 317 6.54 -18.67 -45.90
C GLY A 317 7.44 -17.61 -46.58
N GLN A 318 8.37 -17.00 -45.87
CA GLN A 318 9.33 -16.08 -46.49
C GLN A 318 10.56 -16.81 -47.02
N LYS A 319 11.13 -16.32 -48.13
CA LYS A 319 12.48 -16.72 -48.55
C LYS A 319 13.48 -16.43 -47.43
N ASP A 320 14.37 -17.39 -47.17
CA ASP A 320 15.39 -17.35 -46.12
C ASP A 320 14.85 -17.21 -44.68
N ALA A 321 13.66 -17.77 -44.40
CA ALA A 321 13.01 -17.71 -43.08
C ALA A 321 13.95 -18.11 -41.92
N ASN A 322 14.74 -19.17 -42.08
CA ASN A 322 15.69 -19.63 -41.06
C ASN A 322 16.78 -18.59 -40.79
N LYS A 323 17.40 -18.04 -41.85
CA LYS A 323 18.42 -16.99 -41.71
C LYS A 323 17.85 -15.73 -41.04
N LYS A 324 16.65 -15.31 -41.44
CA LYS A 324 15.95 -14.18 -40.82
C LYS A 324 15.68 -14.42 -39.34
N ARG A 325 15.26 -15.63 -38.96
CA ARG A 325 15.03 -16.02 -37.56
C ARG A 325 16.30 -15.98 -36.73
N GLU A 326 17.39 -16.55 -37.22
CA GLU A 326 18.68 -16.51 -36.50
C GLU A 326 19.20 -15.08 -36.35
N ASN A 327 19.07 -14.24 -37.38
CA ASN A 327 19.41 -12.82 -37.29
C ASN A 327 18.50 -12.07 -36.32
N TYR A 328 17.23 -12.46 -36.21
CA TYR A 328 16.30 -11.86 -35.26
C TYR A 328 16.61 -12.24 -33.82
N LYS A 329 16.96 -13.50 -33.55
CA LYS A 329 17.37 -13.99 -32.21
C LYS A 329 18.56 -13.22 -31.64
N LYS A 330 19.55 -12.90 -32.48
CA LYS A 330 20.75 -12.13 -32.10
C LYS A 330 20.45 -10.72 -31.58
N GLN A 331 19.23 -10.22 -31.76
CA GLN A 331 18.80 -8.91 -31.25
C GLN A 331 18.28 -8.99 -29.81
N PHE A 332 18.17 -10.19 -29.21
CA PHE A 332 17.70 -10.40 -27.84
C PHE A 332 18.87 -10.74 -26.93
N ILE A 333 18.79 -10.30 -25.69
CA ILE A 333 19.74 -10.66 -24.63
C ILE A 333 19.24 -11.93 -23.97
N GLU A 334 20.05 -12.96 -23.91
CA GLU A 334 19.74 -14.15 -23.14
C GLU A 334 20.11 -13.92 -21.68
N LEU A 335 19.14 -14.08 -20.77
CA LEU A 335 19.34 -14.03 -19.34
C LEU A 335 19.08 -15.42 -18.76
N ASP A 336 20.13 -16.07 -18.27
CA ASP A 336 19.98 -17.29 -17.48
C ASP A 336 19.76 -16.94 -16.01
N LEU A 337 18.49 -16.82 -15.63
CA LEU A 337 18.12 -16.52 -14.25
C LEU A 337 18.46 -17.67 -13.29
N LYS A 338 18.80 -18.87 -13.76
CA LYS A 338 19.19 -19.99 -12.89
C LYS A 338 20.61 -19.84 -12.35
N GLU A 339 21.47 -19.09 -13.04
CA GLU A 339 22.84 -18.81 -12.60
C GLU A 339 22.91 -17.74 -11.50
N ILE A 340 21.81 -17.00 -11.29
CA ILE A 340 21.71 -16.00 -10.23
C ILE A 340 21.15 -16.68 -8.97
N ALA A 341 21.99 -16.90 -7.97
CA ALA A 341 21.62 -17.62 -6.75
C ALA A 341 20.54 -16.88 -5.92
N ASP A 342 20.63 -15.56 -5.83
CA ASP A 342 19.68 -14.74 -5.07
C ASP A 342 18.44 -14.42 -5.94
N ASN A 343 17.28 -14.93 -5.53
CA ASN A 343 16.00 -14.67 -6.18
C ASN A 343 15.70 -13.16 -6.31
N LYS A 344 16.08 -12.35 -5.32
CA LYS A 344 15.87 -10.90 -5.33
C LYS A 344 16.66 -10.20 -6.45
N LEU A 345 17.84 -10.74 -6.79
CA LEU A 345 18.69 -10.20 -7.86
C LEU A 345 18.20 -10.58 -9.26
N LYS A 346 17.39 -11.63 -9.40
CA LYS A 346 16.87 -12.08 -10.71
C LYS A 346 15.96 -11.03 -11.36
N ALA A 347 15.06 -10.42 -10.59
CA ALA A 347 14.22 -9.33 -11.10
C ALA A 347 15.05 -8.10 -11.46
N THR A 348 16.03 -7.75 -10.62
CA THR A 348 16.98 -6.66 -10.88
C THR A 348 17.76 -6.87 -12.19
N ALA A 349 18.15 -8.11 -12.50
CA ALA A 349 18.85 -8.44 -13.74
C ALA A 349 18.00 -8.17 -14.99
N ILE A 350 16.67 -8.38 -14.91
CA ILE A 350 15.73 -8.09 -16.00
C ILE A 350 15.72 -6.59 -16.32
N TYR A 351 15.62 -5.74 -15.30
CA TYR A 351 15.64 -4.29 -15.47
C TYR A 351 16.99 -3.79 -16.01
N ASN A 352 18.09 -4.29 -15.44
CA ASN A 352 19.44 -3.89 -15.85
C ASN A 352 19.80 -4.33 -17.28
N ALA A 353 19.17 -5.37 -17.81
CA ALA A 353 19.48 -5.85 -19.14
C ALA A 353 19.24 -4.80 -20.24
N ARG A 354 18.15 -4.02 -20.14
CA ARG A 354 17.89 -2.90 -21.08
C ARG A 354 18.91 -1.78 -20.91
N LYS A 355 19.21 -1.39 -19.67
CA LYS A 355 20.20 -0.36 -19.34
C LYS A 355 21.58 -0.69 -19.90
N ASN A 356 22.01 -1.95 -19.76
CA ASN A 356 23.31 -2.43 -20.24
C ASN A 356 23.34 -2.67 -21.75
N ASN A 357 22.18 -2.84 -22.39
CA ASN A 357 22.07 -3.16 -23.81
C ASN A 357 20.97 -2.32 -24.49
N PRO A 358 21.15 -0.99 -24.61
CA PRO A 358 20.10 -0.08 -25.06
C PRO A 358 19.65 -0.31 -26.52
N LYS A 359 20.44 -1.06 -27.31
CA LYS A 359 20.12 -1.43 -28.70
C LYS A 359 19.39 -2.77 -28.84
N ALA A 360 19.33 -3.58 -27.78
CA ALA A 360 18.65 -4.86 -27.83
C ALA A 360 17.14 -4.66 -28.05
N LYS A 361 16.53 -5.60 -28.76
CA LYS A 361 15.09 -5.60 -29.02
C LYS A 361 14.28 -6.15 -27.84
N GLY A 362 14.92 -6.93 -26.98
CA GLY A 362 14.23 -7.64 -25.91
C GLY A 362 15.10 -8.63 -25.16
N LEU A 363 14.44 -9.50 -24.40
CA LEU A 363 15.04 -10.55 -23.58
C LEU A 363 14.63 -11.94 -24.05
N LYS A 364 15.52 -12.90 -23.87
CA LYS A 364 15.21 -14.33 -23.89
C LYS A 364 15.42 -14.86 -22.48
N ILE A 365 14.37 -15.40 -21.88
CA ILE A 365 14.41 -16.01 -20.54
C ILE A 365 13.82 -17.40 -20.70
N GLY A 366 14.62 -18.43 -20.43
CA GLY A 366 14.25 -19.81 -20.75
C GLY A 366 13.94 -20.01 -22.24
N ASP A 367 12.75 -20.53 -22.55
CA ASP A 367 12.29 -20.76 -23.91
C ASP A 367 11.52 -19.56 -24.51
N LYS A 368 11.27 -18.51 -23.73
CA LYS A 368 10.44 -17.37 -24.15
C LYS A 368 11.28 -16.17 -24.57
N TYR A 369 10.71 -15.41 -25.49
CA TYR A 369 11.23 -14.14 -25.96
C TYR A 369 10.26 -13.04 -25.56
N PHE A 370 10.80 -11.95 -25.04
CA PHE A 370 10.08 -10.79 -24.58
C PHE A 370 10.59 -9.55 -25.30
N LEU A 371 9.71 -8.72 -25.84
CA LEU A 371 10.04 -7.45 -26.44
C LEU A 371 10.07 -6.35 -25.39
N PHE A 372 11.09 -5.49 -25.46
CA PHE A 372 11.06 -4.23 -24.75
C PHE A 372 10.03 -3.29 -25.39
N GLY A 373 9.32 -2.56 -24.56
CA GLY A 373 8.52 -1.41 -24.96
C GLY A 373 9.39 -0.26 -25.47
N SER A 374 8.76 0.72 -26.11
CA SER A 374 9.44 1.96 -26.49
C SER A 374 9.72 2.87 -25.29
N GLY A 375 9.03 2.62 -24.17
CA GLY A 375 8.96 3.48 -23.00
C GLY A 375 8.07 4.69 -23.20
N ILE A 376 7.57 5.28 -22.11
CA ILE A 376 6.61 6.40 -22.13
C ILE A 376 6.90 7.42 -21.02
N GLY A 377 6.29 8.60 -21.09
CA GLY A 377 6.17 9.50 -19.93
C GLY A 377 5.24 8.93 -18.87
N VAL A 378 5.48 9.32 -17.61
CA VAL A 378 4.86 8.70 -16.44
C VAL A 378 4.30 9.78 -15.51
N ASN A 379 3.09 9.58 -14.98
CA ASN A 379 2.61 10.41 -13.88
C ASN A 379 2.76 9.63 -12.58
N VAL A 380 3.59 10.10 -11.66
CA VAL A 380 3.74 9.54 -10.32
C VAL A 380 2.82 10.29 -9.37
N THR A 381 2.05 9.55 -8.60
CA THR A 381 1.14 10.12 -7.61
C THR A 381 1.76 9.96 -6.22
N ILE A 382 1.74 11.02 -5.40
CA ILE A 382 2.12 10.97 -3.99
C ILE A 382 1.00 11.57 -3.16
N THR A 383 0.57 10.85 -2.13
CA THR A 383 -0.48 11.35 -1.25
C THR A 383 0.07 12.45 -0.36
N ARG A 384 -0.44 13.66 -0.55
CA ARG A 384 0.04 14.88 0.10
C ARG A 384 -0.17 14.87 1.61
N ASP A 385 -1.41 14.59 2.01
CA ASP A 385 -1.88 14.83 3.37
C ASP A 385 -1.40 13.79 4.39
N ILE A 386 -0.57 12.85 3.93
CA ILE A 386 -0.13 11.71 4.71
C ILE A 386 1.24 11.99 5.29
N ARG A 387 1.34 11.91 6.62
CA ARG A 387 2.62 12.00 7.32
C ARG A 387 3.35 10.66 7.31
N ASP A 388 4.67 10.73 7.51
CA ASP A 388 5.58 9.58 7.41
C ASP A 388 5.20 8.39 8.32
N ALA A 389 4.47 8.64 9.42
CA ALA A 389 4.03 7.63 10.38
C ALA A 389 2.52 7.72 10.69
N GLU A 390 1.73 8.29 9.78
CA GLU A 390 0.28 8.36 9.92
C GLU A 390 -0.38 6.98 9.85
N ASP A 391 -1.61 6.88 10.40
CA ASP A 391 -2.43 5.67 10.29
C ASP A 391 -3.02 5.53 8.88
N HIS A 392 -2.14 5.32 7.90
CA HIS A 392 -2.50 5.11 6.52
C HIS A 392 -1.70 3.97 5.89
N HIS A 393 -2.35 3.23 4.99
CA HIS A 393 -1.79 2.03 4.38
C HIS A 393 -0.49 2.27 3.56
N THR A 394 -0.29 3.50 3.05
CA THR A 394 0.95 3.90 2.35
C THR A 394 2.10 4.27 3.28
N SER A 395 1.83 4.54 4.57
CA SER A 395 2.85 4.87 5.58
C SER A 395 3.23 3.68 6.46
N ARG A 396 2.54 2.55 6.30
CA ARG A 396 2.62 1.38 7.19
C ARG A 396 2.78 0.10 6.38
N SER A 397 4.03 -0.26 6.12
CA SER A 397 4.38 -1.52 5.46
C SER A 397 4.58 -2.64 6.48
N VAL A 398 4.90 -3.85 6.03
CA VAL A 398 5.25 -4.96 6.91
C VAL A 398 6.54 -5.66 6.49
N ASP A 399 7.25 -6.24 7.45
CA ASP A 399 8.40 -7.12 7.22
C ASP A 399 7.97 -8.57 6.90
N GLU A 400 8.92 -9.47 6.66
CA GLU A 400 8.67 -10.88 6.33
C GLU A 400 7.89 -11.64 7.43
N ASN A 401 8.01 -11.18 8.67
CA ASN A 401 7.31 -11.71 9.84
C ASN A 401 5.96 -11.03 10.07
N ARG A 402 5.52 -10.19 9.13
CA ARG A 402 4.28 -9.41 9.19
C ARG A 402 4.23 -8.44 10.36
N ASN A 403 5.39 -8.02 10.88
CA ASN A 403 5.46 -6.89 11.80
C ASN A 403 5.38 -5.61 11.00
N GLU A 404 4.73 -4.61 11.57
CA GLU A 404 4.70 -3.28 10.97
C GLU A 404 6.11 -2.68 10.92
N ILE A 405 6.42 -2.03 9.80
CA ILE A 405 7.62 -1.23 9.59
C ILE A 405 7.20 0.14 9.00
N PRO A 406 7.90 1.23 9.34
CA PRO A 406 7.55 2.56 8.82
C PRO A 406 7.78 2.63 7.30
N ALA A 407 6.91 3.33 6.57
CA ALA A 407 7.07 3.61 5.14
C ALA A 407 7.00 5.13 4.89
N PRO A 408 8.02 5.90 5.33
CA PRO A 408 8.05 7.34 5.13
C PRO A 408 7.91 7.72 3.66
N ASN A 409 7.38 8.92 3.39
CA ASN A 409 6.99 9.34 2.04
C ASN A 409 8.15 9.35 1.03
N PHE A 410 9.40 9.49 1.47
CA PHE A 410 10.55 9.42 0.58
C PHE A 410 10.83 7.98 0.11
N ILE A 411 10.54 6.96 0.93
CA ILE A 411 10.59 5.55 0.54
C ILE A 411 9.49 5.26 -0.47
N THR A 412 8.26 5.73 -0.20
CA THR A 412 7.13 5.62 -1.14
C THR A 412 7.44 6.34 -2.45
N LEU A 413 8.00 7.55 -2.43
CA LEU A 413 8.44 8.23 -3.65
C LEU A 413 9.53 7.43 -4.39
N GLY A 414 10.50 6.87 -3.66
CA GLY A 414 11.54 6.01 -4.25
C GLY A 414 10.95 4.80 -4.97
N HIS A 415 9.98 4.14 -4.34
CA HIS A 415 9.21 3.05 -4.92
C HIS A 415 8.52 3.48 -6.23
N GLU A 416 7.77 4.59 -6.22
CA GLU A 416 7.08 5.06 -7.43
C GLU A 416 8.03 5.49 -8.55
N LEU A 417 9.16 6.09 -8.21
CA LEU A 417 10.19 6.46 -9.19
C LEU A 417 10.90 5.23 -9.78
N GLY A 418 10.95 4.12 -9.04
CA GLY A 418 11.39 2.83 -9.55
C GLY A 418 10.48 2.32 -10.68
N HIS A 419 9.15 2.35 -10.47
CA HIS A 419 8.20 2.06 -11.55
C HIS A 419 8.35 3.02 -12.73
N ALA A 420 8.49 4.32 -12.45
CA ALA A 420 8.68 5.32 -13.49
C ALA A 420 9.94 5.02 -14.33
N THR A 421 11.03 4.61 -13.69
CA THR A 421 12.27 4.18 -14.36
C THR A 421 12.00 3.01 -15.31
N HIS A 422 11.30 1.97 -14.85
CA HIS A 422 10.99 0.80 -15.67
C HIS A 422 10.07 1.15 -16.86
N MET A 423 9.10 2.04 -16.65
CA MET A 423 8.18 2.49 -17.69
C MET A 423 8.86 3.41 -18.72
N LEU A 424 9.78 4.27 -18.31
CA LEU A 424 10.59 5.11 -19.21
C LEU A 424 11.46 4.27 -20.15
N ASP A 425 11.96 3.15 -19.63
CA ASP A 425 12.86 2.23 -20.33
C ASP A 425 12.11 1.17 -21.15
N GLY A 426 10.78 1.05 -20.98
CA GLY A 426 9.95 0.06 -21.67
C GLY A 426 10.14 -1.35 -21.12
N VAL A 427 10.48 -1.49 -19.84
CA VAL A 427 10.77 -2.76 -19.17
C VAL A 427 9.83 -3.06 -18.01
N SER A 428 8.75 -2.30 -17.83
CA SER A 428 7.77 -2.57 -16.77
C SER A 428 7.22 -3.99 -16.88
N LEU A 429 7.19 -4.70 -15.75
CA LEU A 429 6.72 -6.08 -15.67
C LEU A 429 5.23 -6.16 -15.32
N ASN A 430 4.50 -5.04 -15.36
CA ASN A 430 3.08 -4.95 -15.01
C ASN A 430 2.16 -5.50 -16.14
N ASN A 431 2.38 -6.76 -16.51
CA ASN A 431 1.64 -7.49 -17.53
C ASN A 431 1.39 -8.91 -17.02
N SER A 432 0.13 -9.32 -16.87
CA SER A 432 -0.22 -10.64 -16.32
C SER A 432 0.45 -11.80 -17.06
N LYS A 433 0.50 -11.76 -18.40
CA LYS A 433 1.19 -12.80 -19.20
C LYS A 433 2.70 -12.86 -18.96
N VAL A 434 3.29 -11.73 -18.56
CA VAL A 434 4.70 -11.68 -18.16
C VAL A 434 4.86 -12.22 -16.76
N SER A 435 4.04 -11.77 -15.80
CA SER A 435 4.04 -12.25 -14.41
C SER A 435 3.91 -13.77 -14.33
N ASP A 436 2.91 -14.35 -14.99
CA ASP A 436 2.64 -15.80 -15.00
C ASP A 436 3.87 -16.62 -15.46
N HIS A 437 4.67 -16.04 -16.36
CA HIS A 437 5.87 -16.72 -16.86
C HIS A 437 7.10 -16.46 -15.99
N LEU A 438 7.25 -15.24 -15.46
CA LEU A 438 8.47 -14.82 -14.77
C LEU A 438 8.51 -15.18 -13.28
N PHE A 439 7.37 -15.23 -12.58
CA PHE A 439 7.35 -15.63 -11.16
C PHE A 439 8.05 -16.97 -10.92
N PRO A 440 7.76 -18.03 -11.70
CA PRO A 440 8.49 -19.28 -11.55
C PRO A 440 10.00 -19.19 -11.82
N GLN A 441 10.42 -18.27 -12.70
CA GLN A 441 11.85 -18.10 -13.03
C GLN A 441 12.61 -17.38 -11.91
N VAL A 442 11.92 -16.56 -11.11
CA VAL A 442 12.49 -15.90 -9.93
C VAL A 442 12.30 -16.69 -8.63
N GLY A 443 11.77 -17.92 -8.71
CA GLY A 443 11.60 -18.81 -7.55
C GLY A 443 10.44 -18.45 -6.64
N VAL A 444 9.48 -17.65 -7.11
CA VAL A 444 8.24 -17.33 -6.39
C VAL A 444 7.14 -18.26 -6.87
N HIS A 445 6.49 -18.96 -5.94
CA HIS A 445 5.47 -19.97 -6.27
C HIS A 445 4.30 -19.97 -5.27
N GLY A 446 3.11 -20.32 -5.75
CA GLY A 446 1.96 -20.66 -4.91
C GLY A 446 1.50 -19.52 -4.00
N ALA A 447 1.39 -19.78 -2.71
CA ALA A 447 0.88 -18.78 -1.74
C ALA A 447 1.80 -17.56 -1.57
N GLU A 448 3.07 -17.65 -1.97
CA GLU A 448 3.96 -16.48 -1.96
C GLU A 448 3.59 -15.50 -3.08
N GLU A 449 3.21 -16.00 -4.25
CA GLU A 449 2.79 -15.17 -5.39
C GLU A 449 1.61 -14.26 -5.01
N LEU A 450 0.67 -14.75 -4.21
CA LEU A 450 -0.49 -13.98 -3.73
C LEU A 450 -0.13 -12.79 -2.83
N LYS A 451 1.11 -12.73 -2.32
CA LYS A 451 1.61 -11.62 -1.50
C LYS A 451 2.13 -10.46 -2.35
N TRP A 452 2.34 -10.72 -3.64
CA TRP A 452 2.77 -9.76 -4.64
C TRP A 452 1.58 -9.46 -5.54
N SER A 453 1.25 -8.19 -5.79
CA SER A 453 0.14 -7.90 -6.71
C SER A 453 0.50 -8.21 -8.17
N ASN A 454 1.79 -8.19 -8.52
CA ASN A 454 2.34 -8.59 -9.81
C ASN A 454 3.88 -8.70 -9.73
N MET A 455 4.51 -9.12 -10.83
CA MET A 455 5.97 -9.24 -10.93
C MET A 455 6.71 -7.88 -10.90
N GLU A 456 6.03 -6.80 -11.28
CA GLU A 456 6.59 -5.45 -11.21
C GLU A 456 6.78 -5.00 -9.77
N GLU A 457 5.82 -5.26 -8.87
CA GLU A 457 5.99 -4.98 -7.44
C GLU A 457 7.11 -5.81 -6.82
N TYR A 458 7.17 -7.11 -7.16
CA TYR A 458 8.24 -7.98 -6.67
C TYR A 458 9.61 -7.42 -7.04
N GLY A 459 9.79 -7.07 -8.31
CA GLY A 459 11.05 -6.53 -8.79
C GLY A 459 11.36 -5.16 -8.21
N ASN A 460 10.39 -4.26 -8.17
CA ASN A 460 10.56 -2.89 -7.70
C ASN A 460 10.86 -2.83 -6.20
N ILE A 461 10.11 -3.58 -5.36
CA ILE A 461 10.33 -3.61 -3.91
C ILE A 461 11.73 -4.14 -3.60
N HIS A 462 12.17 -5.24 -4.24
CA HIS A 462 13.49 -5.81 -3.94
C HIS A 462 14.65 -4.97 -4.50
N SER A 463 14.53 -4.43 -5.71
CA SER A 463 15.65 -3.74 -6.38
C SER A 463 15.78 -2.27 -5.98
N VAL A 464 14.66 -1.60 -5.72
CA VAL A 464 14.59 -0.16 -5.46
C VAL A 464 14.27 0.11 -4.01
N GLU A 465 13.08 -0.26 -3.55
CA GLU A 465 12.60 0.15 -2.22
C GLU A 465 13.51 -0.41 -1.11
N ASN A 466 13.74 -1.73 -1.09
CA ASN A 466 14.55 -2.39 -0.07
C ASN A 466 16.03 -1.97 -0.14
N SER A 467 16.54 -1.58 -1.29
CA SER A 467 17.88 -0.99 -1.43
C SER A 467 17.97 0.36 -0.71
N ILE A 468 16.99 1.27 -0.93
CA ILE A 468 16.91 2.55 -0.23
C ILE A 468 16.73 2.32 1.28
N ARG A 469 15.83 1.43 1.68
CA ARG A 469 15.58 1.05 3.09
C ARG A 469 16.88 0.57 3.76
N LYS A 470 17.63 -0.31 3.11
CA LYS A 470 18.92 -0.83 3.60
C LYS A 470 19.95 0.28 3.82
N GLU A 471 20.03 1.25 2.91
CA GLU A 471 20.94 2.39 3.05
C GLU A 471 20.59 3.30 4.24
N TYR A 472 19.31 3.35 4.63
CA TYR A 472 18.84 4.00 5.86
C TYR A 472 18.89 3.11 7.12
N GLY A 473 19.37 1.87 7.00
CA GLY A 473 19.40 0.90 8.10
C GLY A 473 18.02 0.39 8.53
N MET A 474 17.05 0.43 7.62
CA MET A 474 15.69 -0.03 7.85
C MET A 474 15.50 -1.51 7.51
N LYS A 475 14.50 -2.16 8.10
CA LYS A 475 14.04 -3.50 7.69
C LYS A 475 13.48 -3.47 6.27
N GLU A 476 13.62 -4.61 5.58
CA GLU A 476 13.01 -4.83 4.27
C GLU A 476 11.48 -4.90 4.35
N ARG A 477 10.81 -4.33 3.35
CA ARG A 477 9.38 -4.52 3.11
C ARG A 477 9.14 -5.89 2.48
N PHE A 478 8.06 -6.53 2.91
CA PHE A 478 7.61 -7.82 2.40
C PHE A 478 6.30 -7.71 1.63
N GLY A 479 6.38 -7.80 0.31
CA GLY A 479 5.20 -7.82 -0.55
C GLY A 479 4.50 -6.46 -0.67
N HIS A 480 3.37 -6.49 -1.38
CA HIS A 480 2.43 -5.36 -1.41
C HIS A 480 1.47 -5.40 -0.20
N ILE A 481 1.68 -6.32 0.73
CA ILE A 481 0.91 -6.39 1.98
C ILE A 481 1.31 -5.19 2.85
N ASN A 482 0.31 -4.53 3.43
CA ASN A 482 0.50 -3.45 4.38
C ASN A 482 -0.06 -3.85 5.75
N GLN A 483 0.15 -2.99 6.74
CA GLN A 483 -0.27 -3.24 8.11
C GLN A 483 -1.79 -3.46 8.22
N SER A 484 -2.60 -2.66 7.51
CA SER A 484 -4.05 -2.76 7.53
C SER A 484 -4.53 -4.11 7.00
N THR A 485 -3.92 -4.65 5.94
CA THR A 485 -4.20 -6.00 5.44
C THR A 485 -3.89 -7.07 6.48
N VAL A 486 -2.76 -6.97 7.19
CA VAL A 486 -2.42 -7.93 8.25
C VAL A 486 -3.46 -7.88 9.38
N GLN A 487 -3.88 -6.70 9.79
CA GLN A 487 -4.92 -6.57 10.81
C GLN A 487 -6.28 -7.07 10.34
N TRP A 488 -6.66 -6.78 9.10
CA TRP A 488 -7.89 -7.32 8.52
C TRP A 488 -7.89 -8.86 8.55
N GLU A 489 -6.79 -9.51 8.17
CA GLU A 489 -6.68 -10.97 8.25
C GLU A 489 -6.81 -11.49 9.69
N LEU A 490 -6.18 -10.82 10.65
CA LEU A 490 -6.23 -11.21 12.07
C LEU A 490 -7.63 -11.01 12.67
N LEU A 491 -8.25 -9.85 12.43
CA LEU A 491 -9.59 -9.54 12.93
C LEU A 491 -10.65 -10.43 12.31
N ASN A 492 -10.56 -10.75 11.02
CA ASN A 492 -11.50 -11.68 10.39
C ASN A 492 -11.40 -13.09 10.96
N LYS A 493 -10.20 -13.57 11.31
CA LYS A 493 -10.06 -14.85 12.03
C LYS A 493 -10.78 -14.80 13.37
N ILE A 494 -10.62 -13.72 14.13
CA ILE A 494 -11.29 -13.51 15.41
C ILE A 494 -12.82 -13.45 15.24
N ILE A 495 -13.31 -12.67 14.27
CA ILE A 495 -14.75 -12.57 13.97
C ILE A 495 -15.31 -13.95 13.61
N ASN A 496 -14.65 -14.67 12.71
CA ASN A 496 -15.07 -16.02 12.30
C ASN A 496 -15.04 -17.02 13.45
N ALA A 497 -14.06 -16.92 14.35
CA ALA A 497 -14.02 -17.73 15.57
C ALA A 497 -15.17 -17.38 16.52
N PHE A 498 -15.66 -16.14 16.52
CA PHE A 498 -16.76 -15.69 17.38
C PHE A 498 -18.15 -16.06 16.84
N LEU A 499 -18.32 -16.20 15.53
CA LEU A 499 -19.62 -16.53 14.92
C LEU A 499 -20.29 -17.80 15.51
N PRO A 500 -19.58 -18.93 15.75
CA PRO A 500 -20.17 -20.09 16.40
C PRO A 500 -20.71 -19.82 17.81
N LEU A 501 -20.13 -18.88 18.57
CA LEU A 501 -20.68 -18.49 19.88
C LEU A 501 -22.05 -17.83 19.75
N CYS A 502 -22.26 -17.08 18.66
CA CYS A 502 -23.52 -16.41 18.39
C CYS A 502 -24.61 -17.41 17.96
N ASP A 503 -24.24 -18.44 17.22
CA ASP A 503 -25.16 -19.52 16.81
C ASP A 503 -25.68 -20.34 17.99
N LEU A 504 -25.01 -20.26 19.15
CA LEU A 504 -25.41 -20.94 20.38
C LEU A 504 -26.43 -20.13 21.22
N GLN A 505 -26.73 -18.88 20.85
CA GLN A 505 -27.67 -18.03 21.60
C GLN A 505 -29.13 -18.22 21.15
N PRO A 506 -30.13 -18.06 22.04
CA PRO A 506 -31.54 -17.96 21.64
C PRO A 506 -31.75 -16.85 20.60
N GLU A 507 -32.73 -17.03 19.71
CA GLU A 507 -32.97 -16.13 18.57
C GLU A 507 -33.18 -14.66 18.99
N ASP A 508 -33.86 -14.42 20.11
CA ASP A 508 -34.14 -13.08 20.64
C ASP A 508 -32.89 -12.35 21.18
N ASP A 509 -31.91 -13.08 21.71
CA ASP A 509 -30.67 -12.53 22.28
C ASP A 509 -29.52 -12.43 21.25
N ARG A 510 -29.68 -13.10 20.10
CA ARG A 510 -28.67 -13.20 19.03
C ARG A 510 -28.42 -11.86 18.33
N THR A 511 -29.43 -10.97 18.28
CA THR A 511 -29.38 -9.73 17.50
C THR A 511 -28.27 -8.78 17.98
N ALA A 512 -28.10 -8.57 19.28
CA ALA A 512 -27.14 -7.59 19.78
C ALA A 512 -25.67 -8.00 19.53
N VAL A 513 -25.33 -9.28 19.65
CA VAL A 513 -23.97 -9.78 19.39
C VAL A 513 -23.72 -9.86 17.88
N ASN A 514 -24.69 -10.36 17.10
CA ASN A 514 -24.60 -10.40 15.64
C ASN A 514 -24.46 -9.02 15.02
N ASP A 515 -25.18 -8.02 15.52
CA ASP A 515 -25.10 -6.65 14.99
C ASP A 515 -23.70 -6.07 15.20
N LEU A 516 -23.09 -6.31 16.37
CA LEU A 516 -21.73 -5.85 16.67
C LEU A 516 -20.66 -6.59 15.86
N LEU A 517 -20.80 -7.90 15.65
CA LEU A 517 -19.88 -8.64 14.78
C LEU A 517 -20.06 -8.29 13.30
N GLY A 518 -21.30 -8.09 12.85
CA GLY A 518 -21.61 -7.60 11.52
C GLY A 518 -21.04 -6.20 11.30
N GLN A 519 -21.17 -5.31 12.30
CA GLN A 519 -20.52 -4.01 12.31
C GLN A 519 -18.98 -4.15 12.25
N ALA A 520 -18.39 -5.03 13.06
CA ALA A 520 -16.95 -5.27 13.04
C ALA A 520 -16.45 -5.78 11.68
N GLY A 521 -17.19 -6.68 11.04
CA GLY A 521 -16.87 -7.18 9.70
C GLY A 521 -16.93 -6.07 8.65
N ASN A 522 -17.97 -5.24 8.69
CA ASN A 522 -18.09 -4.08 7.80
C ASN A 522 -16.95 -3.07 8.01
N LEU A 523 -16.66 -2.71 9.27
CA LEU A 523 -15.57 -1.80 9.62
C LEU A 523 -14.20 -2.36 9.19
N SER A 524 -13.96 -3.67 9.39
CA SER A 524 -12.72 -4.32 8.94
C SER A 524 -12.58 -4.24 7.42
N ASN A 525 -13.66 -4.53 6.66
CA ASN A 525 -13.65 -4.44 5.20
C ASN A 525 -13.46 -3.00 4.69
N GLU A 526 -13.88 -2.01 5.47
CA GLU A 526 -13.60 -0.58 5.23
C GLU A 526 -12.20 -0.14 5.71
N MET A 527 -11.37 -1.07 6.22
CA MET A 527 -10.06 -0.81 6.82
C MET A 527 -10.09 0.13 8.05
N LYS A 528 -11.23 0.23 8.73
CA LYS A 528 -11.42 0.95 10.00
C LYS A 528 -11.07 0.04 11.18
N ILE A 529 -9.79 -0.31 11.25
CA ILE A 529 -9.25 -1.32 12.18
C ILE A 529 -9.48 -0.96 13.65
N PRO A 530 -9.24 0.27 14.13
CA PRO A 530 -9.50 0.63 15.53
C PRO A 530 -10.97 0.44 15.93
N GLU A 531 -11.91 0.89 15.10
CA GLU A 531 -13.35 0.78 15.34
C GLU A 531 -13.81 -0.66 15.30
N ALA A 532 -13.26 -1.48 14.39
CA ALA A 532 -13.53 -2.91 14.33
C ALA A 532 -13.13 -3.61 15.64
N ARG A 533 -11.96 -3.28 16.23
CA ARG A 533 -11.55 -3.82 17.55
C ARG A 533 -12.53 -3.44 18.66
N VAL A 534 -13.00 -2.18 18.66
CA VAL A 534 -14.00 -1.71 19.63
C VAL A 534 -15.30 -2.49 19.49
N ALA A 535 -15.78 -2.71 18.27
CA ALA A 535 -16.99 -3.49 18.00
C ALA A 535 -16.84 -4.97 18.45
N ILE A 536 -15.71 -5.61 18.17
CA ILE A 536 -15.42 -6.98 18.63
C ILE A 536 -15.39 -7.07 20.16
N LYS A 537 -14.74 -6.10 20.83
CA LYS A 537 -14.74 -6.03 22.31
C LYS A 537 -16.15 -5.81 22.86
N GLY A 538 -16.96 -5.00 22.17
CA GLY A 538 -18.37 -4.81 22.45
C GLY A 538 -19.15 -6.11 22.37
N ALA A 539 -18.97 -6.89 21.30
CA ALA A 539 -19.61 -8.19 21.10
C ALA A 539 -19.27 -9.16 22.25
N ALA A 540 -17.99 -9.27 22.63
CA ALA A 540 -17.58 -10.11 23.75
C ALA A 540 -18.15 -9.64 25.11
N THR A 541 -18.25 -8.33 25.31
CA THR A 541 -18.87 -7.75 26.51
C THR A 541 -20.36 -8.07 26.55
N SER A 542 -21.06 -7.88 25.44
CA SER A 542 -22.49 -8.18 25.32
C SER A 542 -22.77 -9.67 25.58
N PHE A 543 -21.99 -10.57 24.98
CA PHE A 543 -22.12 -12.01 25.22
C PHE A 543 -21.93 -12.36 26.70
N THR A 544 -20.89 -11.82 27.33
CA THR A 544 -20.58 -12.08 28.75
C THR A 544 -21.70 -11.57 29.67
N THR A 545 -22.27 -10.40 29.38
CA THR A 545 -23.38 -9.84 30.15
C THR A 545 -24.63 -10.72 30.08
N HIS A 546 -24.95 -11.26 28.90
CA HIS A 546 -26.18 -12.02 28.68
C HIS A 546 -26.03 -13.53 28.88
N ILE A 547 -24.83 -14.05 29.17
CA ILE A 547 -24.59 -15.49 29.29
C ILE A 547 -25.52 -16.22 30.27
N HIS A 548 -26.01 -15.52 31.29
CA HIS A 548 -26.95 -16.07 32.28
C HIS A 548 -28.38 -16.19 31.74
N THR A 549 -28.81 -15.25 30.89
CA THR A 549 -30.11 -15.25 30.20
C THR A 549 -30.14 -16.26 29.06
N VAL A 550 -29.02 -16.34 28.34
CA VAL A 550 -28.84 -17.17 27.15
C VAL A 550 -28.69 -18.65 27.54
N PHE A 551 -28.00 -18.93 28.65
CA PHE A 551 -27.74 -20.29 29.15
C PHE A 551 -28.12 -20.43 30.64
N PRO A 552 -29.41 -20.30 31.00
CA PRO A 552 -29.87 -20.43 32.39
C PRO A 552 -29.55 -21.82 32.97
N GLN A 553 -29.53 -22.85 32.12
CA GLN A 553 -29.27 -24.25 32.46
C GLN A 553 -27.79 -24.58 32.73
N PHE A 554 -26.88 -23.64 32.52
CA PHE A 554 -25.45 -23.84 32.81
C PHE A 554 -25.19 -23.74 34.31
N LEU A 555 -24.13 -24.39 34.77
CA LEU A 555 -23.63 -24.24 36.13
C LEU A 555 -22.93 -22.88 36.29
N ALA A 556 -22.87 -22.37 37.52
CA ALA A 556 -22.15 -21.14 37.81
C ALA A 556 -20.65 -21.24 37.47
N SER A 557 -20.04 -22.41 37.66
CA SER A 557 -18.65 -22.70 37.30
C SER A 557 -18.41 -22.67 35.78
N GLU A 558 -19.32 -23.25 34.99
CA GLU A 558 -19.28 -23.24 33.52
C GLU A 558 -19.34 -21.79 32.99
N ARG A 559 -20.31 -21.01 33.49
CA ARG A 559 -20.41 -19.58 33.15
C ARG A 559 -19.19 -18.77 33.59
N GLY A 560 -18.66 -19.04 34.79
CA GLY A 560 -17.46 -18.38 35.30
C GLY A 560 -16.22 -18.65 34.45
N ALA A 561 -16.05 -19.89 33.98
CA ALA A 561 -14.96 -20.26 33.09
C ALA A 561 -15.06 -19.53 31.73
N ILE A 562 -16.24 -19.53 31.10
CA ILE A 562 -16.47 -18.82 29.84
C ILE A 562 -16.21 -17.32 30.00
N LYS A 563 -16.75 -16.72 31.08
CA LYS A 563 -16.50 -15.30 31.40
C LYS A 563 -15.02 -15.00 31.54
N THR A 564 -14.26 -15.85 32.24
CA THR A 564 -12.81 -15.67 32.40
C THR A 564 -12.09 -15.68 31.05
N GLN A 565 -12.41 -16.64 30.18
CA GLN A 565 -11.82 -16.72 28.83
C GLN A 565 -12.15 -15.47 27.99
N LEU A 566 -13.39 -14.97 28.07
CA LEU A 566 -13.80 -13.77 27.34
C LEU A 566 -13.26 -12.47 27.95
N ASP A 567 -13.05 -12.40 29.26
CA ASP A 567 -12.37 -11.29 29.94
C ASP A 567 -10.89 -11.23 29.52
N ASP A 568 -10.21 -12.37 29.45
CA ASP A 568 -8.85 -12.49 28.92
C ASP A 568 -8.81 -12.11 27.43
N PHE A 569 -9.78 -12.58 26.63
CA PHE A 569 -9.93 -12.18 25.23
C PHE A 569 -10.04 -10.67 25.06
N LYS A 570 -10.86 -9.98 25.86
CA LYS A 570 -11.04 -8.52 25.78
C LYS A 570 -9.74 -7.75 26.09
N THR A 571 -8.86 -8.34 26.90
CA THR A 571 -7.52 -7.81 27.18
C THR A 571 -6.61 -8.02 25.97
N HIS A 572 -6.71 -9.18 25.31
CA HIS A 572 -5.86 -9.56 24.18
C HIS A 572 -6.26 -8.98 22.82
N VAL A 573 -7.54 -8.69 22.57
CA VAL A 573 -8.02 -8.19 21.26
C VAL A 573 -7.46 -6.81 20.88
N ASN A 574 -6.99 -6.05 21.87
CA ASN A 574 -6.30 -4.77 21.66
C ASN A 574 -4.78 -4.94 21.57
N SER A 575 -4.27 -6.16 21.65
CA SER A 575 -2.83 -6.41 21.59
C SER A 575 -2.28 -6.21 20.19
N ALA A 576 -1.03 -5.76 20.16
CA ALA A 576 -0.23 -5.58 18.96
C ALA A 576 0.26 -6.90 18.42
N HIS A 577 0.47 -7.86 19.33
CA HIS A 577 1.30 -9.02 19.08
C HIS A 577 0.48 -10.17 18.51
N ALA A 578 0.98 -10.78 17.43
CA ALA A 578 0.31 -11.89 16.76
C ALA A 578 0.12 -13.10 17.69
N ASP A 579 1.06 -13.41 18.57
CA ASP A 579 0.94 -14.50 19.54
C ASP A 579 -0.16 -14.22 20.58
N VAL A 580 -0.33 -12.95 20.97
CA VAL A 580 -1.41 -12.54 21.88
C VAL A 580 -2.77 -12.59 21.17
N LEU A 581 -2.84 -12.25 19.88
CA LEU A 581 -4.06 -12.42 19.09
C LEU A 581 -4.38 -13.90 18.84
N ALA A 582 -3.37 -14.76 18.68
CA ALA A 582 -3.56 -16.20 18.64
C ALA A 582 -4.09 -16.75 19.99
N LYS A 583 -3.67 -16.18 21.13
CA LYS A 583 -4.29 -16.47 22.43
C LYS A 583 -5.74 -15.99 22.49
N ALA A 584 -6.05 -14.84 21.90
CA ALA A 584 -7.42 -14.34 21.81
C ALA A 584 -8.32 -15.33 21.03
N GLU A 585 -7.83 -15.84 19.89
CA GLU A 585 -8.50 -16.89 19.11
C GLU A 585 -8.66 -18.19 19.92
N ALA A 586 -7.61 -18.63 20.61
CA ALA A 586 -7.64 -19.82 21.46
C ALA A 586 -8.65 -19.70 22.61
N ASN A 587 -8.78 -18.52 23.24
CA ASN A 587 -9.76 -18.27 24.29
C ASN A 587 -11.21 -18.37 23.77
N ILE A 588 -11.46 -17.91 22.54
CA ILE A 588 -12.76 -18.07 21.88
C ILE A 588 -13.04 -19.56 21.62
N ALA A 589 -12.07 -20.28 21.03
CA ALA A 589 -12.18 -21.70 20.77
C ALA A 589 -12.44 -22.51 22.06
N GLN A 590 -11.74 -22.17 23.14
CA GLN A 590 -11.94 -22.79 24.45
C GLN A 590 -13.33 -22.49 25.02
N SER A 591 -13.85 -21.27 24.82
CA SER A 591 -15.21 -20.92 25.22
C SER A 591 -16.26 -21.77 24.47
N ILE A 592 -16.05 -22.01 23.17
CA ILE A 592 -16.93 -22.89 22.36
C ILE A 592 -16.89 -24.33 22.91
N ILE A 593 -15.70 -24.85 23.23
CA ILE A 593 -15.55 -26.20 23.80
C ILE A 593 -16.33 -26.30 25.13
N LEU A 594 -16.19 -25.32 26.02
CA LEU A 594 -16.89 -25.30 27.32
C LEU A 594 -18.41 -25.28 27.14
N ILE A 595 -18.92 -24.50 26.19
CA ILE A 595 -20.36 -24.45 25.87
C ILE A 595 -20.85 -25.80 25.35
N ASN A 596 -20.12 -26.42 24.42
CA ASN A 596 -20.49 -27.73 23.88
C ASN A 596 -20.48 -28.83 24.96
N GLN A 597 -19.51 -28.79 25.89
CA GLN A 597 -19.47 -29.69 27.05
C GLN A 597 -20.68 -29.50 27.97
N ALA A 598 -21.03 -28.25 28.28
CA ALA A 598 -22.22 -27.95 29.08
C ALA A 598 -23.50 -28.45 28.39
N ASN A 599 -23.65 -28.22 27.08
CA ASN A 599 -24.78 -28.71 26.28
C ASN A 599 -24.87 -30.25 26.29
N ALA A 600 -23.75 -30.95 26.11
CA ALA A 600 -23.71 -32.41 26.18
C ALA A 600 -24.13 -32.92 27.57
N ARG A 601 -23.68 -32.26 28.65
CA ARG A 601 -24.12 -32.57 30.02
C ARG A 601 -25.63 -32.41 30.18
N ILE A 602 -26.20 -31.32 29.67
CA ILE A 602 -27.65 -31.05 29.74
C ILE A 602 -28.45 -32.11 28.98
N GLN A 603 -27.99 -32.50 27.79
CA GLN A 603 -28.62 -33.57 27.00
C GLN A 603 -28.54 -34.94 27.68
N ALA A 604 -27.51 -35.18 28.50
CA ALA A 604 -27.35 -36.40 29.27
C ALA A 604 -28.24 -36.46 30.53
N ILE A 605 -28.86 -35.35 30.95
CA ILE A 605 -29.84 -35.36 32.04
C ILE A 605 -31.06 -36.16 31.56
N PRO A 606 -31.41 -37.29 32.21
CA PRO A 606 -32.59 -38.05 31.85
C PRO A 606 -33.80 -37.12 31.86
N GLN A 607 -34.54 -37.08 30.75
CA GLN A 607 -35.80 -36.37 30.72
C GLN A 607 -36.67 -36.94 31.86
N PRO A 608 -37.31 -36.09 32.68
CA PRO A 608 -38.21 -36.59 33.71
C PRO A 608 -39.17 -37.55 33.04
N ALA A 609 -39.28 -38.77 33.58
CA ALA A 609 -40.18 -39.79 33.05
C ALA A 609 -41.51 -39.09 32.78
N PRO A 610 -42.07 -39.20 31.56
CA PRO A 610 -43.27 -38.45 31.18
C PRO A 610 -44.26 -38.66 32.32
N GLN A 611 -44.68 -37.57 32.96
CA GLN A 611 -45.62 -37.64 34.06
C GLN A 611 -46.71 -38.57 33.57
N GLN A 612 -46.79 -39.78 34.16
CA GLN A 612 -47.87 -40.69 33.84
C GLN A 612 -49.09 -39.86 34.17
N GLN A 613 -49.79 -39.40 33.13
CA GLN A 613 -51.04 -38.70 33.31
C GLN A 613 -51.88 -39.71 34.06
N GLY A 614 -51.97 -39.53 35.37
CA GLY A 614 -52.68 -40.45 36.23
C GLY A 614 -54.08 -40.48 35.68
N GLY A 615 -54.44 -41.59 35.05
CA GLY A 615 -55.82 -41.95 34.72
C GLY A 615 -56.58 -42.24 36.02
N PHE A 616 -56.55 -41.28 36.95
CA PHE A 616 -57.09 -41.37 38.31
C PHE A 616 -58.43 -40.64 38.45
N PHE A 617 -59.13 -40.37 37.33
CA PHE A 617 -60.52 -39.92 37.33
C PHE A 617 -61.33 -40.63 36.24
N SER A 618 -61.52 -41.94 36.37
CA SER A 618 -62.63 -42.64 35.68
C SER A 618 -62.91 -44.01 36.30
N ARG A 619 -63.24 -44.06 37.60
CA ARG A 619 -64.00 -45.18 38.18
C ARG A 619 -64.62 -44.81 39.53
N LEU A 620 -65.89 -45.16 39.69
CA LEU A 620 -66.79 -45.07 40.86
C LEU A 620 -67.52 -43.71 40.95
N TRP A 621 -68.83 -43.61 40.69
CA TRP A 621 -69.94 -44.31 41.36
C TRP A 621 -71.17 -44.53 40.44
N PRO A 622 -71.92 -45.64 40.59
CA PRO A 622 -73.30 -45.75 40.13
C PRO A 622 -74.27 -45.44 41.27
N PHE A 623 -75.11 -44.42 41.13
CA PHE A 623 -76.42 -44.30 41.79
C PHE A 623 -77.38 -43.60 40.84
#